data_AF-A0A8S3CLN9-F1
#
_entry.id   AF-A0A8S3CLN9-F1
#
_cell.length_a   1.000
_cell.length_b   1.000
_cell.length_c   1.000
_cell.angle_alpha   90.00
_cell.angle_beta   90.00
_cell.angle_gamma   90.00
#
_symmetry.space_group_name_H-M   'P 1'
#
loop_
_entity.id
_entity.type
_entity.pdbx_description
1 polymer ?
#
loop_
_entity_poly.entity_id
_entity_poly.type
_entity_poly.pdbx_seq_one_letter_code
_entity_poly.pdbx_strand_id
1 'polypeptide(L)'
;IYVKALFNYDPKDDDLIPCAQAGIKFSIGDILQIISKDDHNWWQGKKIIPSKNIDESIINDYYGTYDNSPAGLIPSPELQEWRIATNAIEQARDGNANCGVFGRKRKVMRDKYLAKHNAVFDQLDLVTYEEVIRLPEFHRKTLVLLGAHGVGRRHIKNTLITSQPKHFAYPIPHTTRLPKKDEENGKNYYFVTHEEMMRDIANNEYLEYGTHDDAMYGTKLETIRNINRQSLMGVLDVEPQALKVLRTAEFAPYVVFI
;
A
#
# COMPACT_ATOMS: atom_id res chain seq x y z
N ILE A 1 -13.22 10.47 8.72
CA ILE A 1 -11.95 9.74 8.38
C ILE A 1 -11.25 10.47 7.24
N TYR A 2 -10.00 10.11 6.89
CA TYR A 2 -9.35 10.62 5.68
C TYR A 2 -9.09 9.48 4.71
N VAL A 3 -9.19 9.76 3.42
CA VAL A 3 -8.92 8.80 2.36
C VAL A 3 -8.07 9.43 1.27
N LYS A 4 -7.26 8.63 0.59
CA LYS A 4 -6.57 8.99 -0.65
C LYS A 4 -7.36 8.43 -1.82
N ALA A 5 -7.70 9.26 -2.80
CA ALA A 5 -8.36 8.83 -4.02
C ALA A 5 -7.42 7.95 -4.86
N LEU A 6 -7.92 6.81 -5.34
CA LEU A 6 -7.16 5.93 -6.23
C LEU A 6 -7.60 6.06 -7.70
N PHE A 7 -8.68 6.80 -7.97
CA PHE A 7 -9.20 7.08 -9.31
C PHE A 7 -9.45 8.59 -9.51
N ASN A 8 -9.68 9.00 -10.75
CA ASN A 8 -10.07 10.37 -11.09
C ASN A 8 -11.60 10.48 -11.09
N TYR A 9 -12.13 11.61 -10.62
CA TYR A 9 -13.55 11.87 -10.61
C TYR A 9 -13.85 13.31 -11.02
N ASP A 10 -14.68 13.47 -12.05
CA ASP A 10 -15.27 14.75 -12.44
C ASP A 10 -16.80 14.68 -12.33
N PRO A 11 -17.43 15.42 -11.39
CA PRO A 11 -18.88 15.47 -11.26
C PRO A 11 -19.62 15.91 -12.52
N LYS A 12 -18.95 16.61 -13.45
CA LYS A 12 -19.56 17.06 -14.71
C LYS A 12 -19.76 15.93 -15.71
N ASP A 13 -18.99 14.86 -15.57
CA ASP A 13 -19.03 13.69 -16.45
C ASP A 13 -19.89 12.56 -15.85
N ASP A 14 -20.60 12.84 -14.75
CA ASP A 14 -21.31 11.84 -13.96
C ASP A 14 -22.82 12.08 -13.97
N ASP A 15 -23.53 11.33 -14.81
CA ASP A 15 -24.99 11.43 -14.93
C ASP A 15 -25.75 10.89 -13.70
N LEU A 16 -25.08 10.17 -12.79
CA LEU A 16 -25.71 9.60 -11.61
C LEU A 16 -25.69 10.56 -10.41
N ILE A 17 -24.89 11.63 -10.46
CA ILE A 17 -24.83 12.60 -9.37
C ILE A 17 -26.12 13.41 -9.30
N PRO A 18 -26.72 13.60 -8.11
CA PRO A 18 -27.94 14.40 -7.98
C PRO A 18 -27.80 15.84 -8.52
N CYS A 19 -26.60 16.42 -8.37
CA CYS A 19 -26.26 17.73 -8.88
C CYS A 19 -24.74 17.85 -9.08
N ALA A 20 -24.29 18.11 -10.31
CA ALA A 20 -22.86 18.21 -10.63
C ALA A 20 -22.14 19.33 -9.83
N GLN A 21 -22.85 20.41 -9.49
CA GLN A 21 -22.31 21.50 -8.68
C GLN A 21 -22.09 21.10 -7.21
N ALA A 22 -22.80 20.07 -6.73
CA ALA A 22 -22.63 19.55 -5.38
C ALA A 22 -21.45 18.57 -5.27
N GLY A 23 -20.90 18.11 -6.41
CA GLY A 23 -19.82 17.14 -6.42
C GLY A 23 -18.43 17.76 -6.21
N ILE A 24 -17.51 16.96 -5.69
CA ILE A 24 -16.10 17.33 -5.53
C ILE A 24 -15.30 16.69 -6.65
N LYS A 25 -14.70 17.51 -7.51
CA LYS A 25 -13.70 17.03 -8.49
C LYS A 25 -12.39 16.67 -7.79
N PHE A 26 -11.86 15.49 -8.08
CA PHE A 26 -10.56 15.05 -7.58
C PHE A 26 -9.81 14.17 -8.59
N SER A 27 -8.53 14.02 -8.34
CA SER A 27 -7.61 13.20 -9.11
C SER A 27 -6.95 12.15 -8.23
N ILE A 28 -6.36 11.14 -8.86
CA ILE A 28 -5.58 10.10 -8.18
C ILE A 28 -4.54 10.76 -7.27
N GLY A 29 -4.50 10.33 -6.01
CA GLY A 29 -3.57 10.83 -5.00
C GLY A 29 -4.09 11.99 -4.14
N ASP A 30 -5.20 12.64 -4.53
CA ASP A 30 -5.84 13.66 -3.68
C ASP A 30 -6.29 13.07 -2.35
N ILE A 31 -6.16 13.85 -1.28
CA ILE A 31 -6.64 13.46 0.05
C ILE A 31 -8.01 14.11 0.30
N LEU A 32 -8.97 13.29 0.71
CA LEU A 32 -10.33 13.67 0.99
C LEU A 32 -10.64 13.39 2.47
N GLN A 33 -11.18 14.38 3.17
CA GLN A 33 -11.79 14.19 4.48
C GLN A 33 -13.23 13.73 4.29
N ILE A 34 -13.57 12.56 4.81
CA ILE A 34 -14.94 12.04 4.80
C ILE A 34 -15.65 12.51 6.07
N ILE A 35 -16.76 13.22 5.87
CA ILE A 35 -17.60 13.83 6.90
C ILE A 35 -18.79 12.90 7.23
N SER A 36 -19.51 12.41 6.22
CA SER A 36 -20.62 11.46 6.39
C SER A 36 -20.56 10.34 5.34
N LYS A 37 -20.95 9.14 5.77
CA LYS A 37 -21.08 7.92 4.97
C LYS A 37 -22.51 7.35 5.01
N ASP A 38 -23.49 8.19 5.40
CA ASP A 38 -24.85 7.71 5.71
C ASP A 38 -25.60 7.23 4.46
N ASP A 39 -25.28 7.79 3.29
CA ASP A 39 -25.81 7.34 2.01
C ASP A 39 -24.92 6.26 1.38
N HIS A 40 -25.56 5.23 0.83
CA HIS A 40 -24.89 4.07 0.25
C HIS A 40 -24.10 4.39 -1.02
N ASN A 41 -24.51 5.41 -1.78
CA ASN A 41 -23.97 5.76 -3.09
C ASN A 41 -23.11 7.03 -3.03
N TRP A 42 -23.42 7.97 -2.14
CA TRP A 42 -22.82 9.29 -2.12
C TRP A 42 -22.29 9.66 -0.74
N TRP A 43 -20.98 9.68 -0.59
CA TRP A 43 -20.36 10.17 0.64
C TRP A 43 -20.21 11.68 0.61
N GLN A 44 -20.30 12.30 1.78
CA GLN A 44 -20.03 13.72 1.96
C GLN A 44 -18.60 13.90 2.43
N GLY A 45 -17.85 14.78 1.77
CA GLY A 45 -16.47 15.04 2.14
C GLY A 45 -16.00 16.43 1.78
N LYS A 46 -14.69 16.64 1.99
CA LYS A 46 -13.95 17.83 1.59
C LYS A 46 -12.61 17.42 1.03
N LYS A 47 -12.17 18.09 -0.03
CA LYS A 47 -10.81 17.92 -0.56
C LYS A 47 -9.82 18.72 0.29
N ILE A 48 -8.70 18.09 0.65
CA ILE A 48 -7.57 18.75 1.31
C ILE A 48 -6.68 19.36 0.23
N ILE A 49 -6.40 20.65 0.35
CA ILE A 49 -5.49 21.37 -0.55
C ILE A 49 -4.16 21.54 0.17
N PRO A 50 -3.02 21.11 -0.40
CA PRO A 50 -1.72 21.42 0.17
C PRO A 50 -1.54 22.94 0.27
N SER A 51 -1.17 23.45 1.45
CA SER A 51 -0.88 24.88 1.63
C SER A 51 0.30 25.26 0.73
N LYS A 52 0.10 26.24 -0.16
CA LYS A 52 1.15 26.76 -1.06
C LYS A 52 1.99 27.88 -0.45
N ASN A 53 1.69 28.33 0.77
CA ASN A 53 2.38 29.47 1.38
C ASN A 53 3.62 29.01 2.14
N ILE A 54 4.75 29.03 1.43
CA ILE A 54 6.10 29.06 2.00
C ILE A 54 6.39 30.52 2.36
N ASP A 55 5.80 31.02 3.44
CA ASP A 55 6.34 32.18 4.15
C ASP A 55 6.78 31.68 5.52
N GLU A 56 8.10 31.67 5.75
CA GLU A 56 8.78 31.08 6.90
C GLU A 56 8.39 31.70 8.26
N SER A 57 7.55 32.75 8.29
CA SER A 57 7.10 33.40 9.52
C SER A 57 5.79 32.88 10.11
N ILE A 58 5.13 31.89 9.48
CA ILE A 58 3.97 31.18 10.08
C ILE A 58 4.25 29.68 10.08
N ILE A 59 5.09 29.25 11.02
CA ILE A 59 5.54 27.86 11.20
C ILE A 59 4.37 26.89 11.54
N ASN A 60 3.14 27.39 11.74
CA ASN A 60 1.98 26.58 12.13
C ASN A 60 1.09 26.09 10.97
N ASP A 61 1.35 26.47 9.71
CA ASP A 61 0.52 26.08 8.56
C ASP A 61 1.17 25.07 7.59
N TYR A 62 2.04 24.20 8.12
CA TYR A 62 2.47 22.94 7.45
C TYR A 62 1.33 21.91 7.28
N TYR A 63 0.09 22.34 7.50
CA TYR A 63 -1.14 21.58 7.62
C TYR A 63 -1.99 21.98 6.41
N GLY A 64 -2.10 21.11 5.39
CA GLY A 64 -2.90 21.41 4.18
C GLY A 64 -4.26 22.03 4.54
N THR A 65 -4.62 23.10 3.86
CA THR A 65 -5.83 23.86 4.14
C THR A 65 -7.04 23.16 3.52
N TYR A 66 -8.17 23.21 4.21
CA TYR A 66 -9.44 22.88 3.57
C TYR A 66 -9.70 23.91 2.48
N ASP A 67 -10.27 23.47 1.37
CA ASP A 67 -11.02 24.40 0.55
C ASP A 67 -12.10 25.03 1.44
N ASN A 68 -12.24 26.36 1.40
CA ASN A 68 -13.29 27.08 2.14
C ASN A 68 -14.70 26.74 1.59
N SER A 69 -14.77 25.90 0.56
CA SER A 69 -16.01 25.33 0.06
C SER A 69 -16.74 24.48 1.11
N PRO A 70 -18.08 24.43 1.01
CA PRO A 70 -18.90 23.51 1.80
C PRO A 70 -18.53 22.06 1.49
N ALA A 71 -18.99 21.13 2.33
CA ALA A 71 -18.87 19.71 2.02
C ALA A 71 -19.60 19.41 0.71
N GLY A 72 -19.00 18.57 -0.12
CA GLY A 72 -19.57 18.13 -1.39
C GLY A 72 -19.62 16.60 -1.48
N LEU A 73 -20.26 16.12 -2.53
CA LEU A 73 -20.51 14.71 -2.79
C LEU A 73 -19.34 14.07 -3.53
N ILE A 74 -19.00 12.86 -3.11
CA ILE A 74 -18.11 11.94 -3.81
C ILE A 74 -18.78 10.57 -3.91
N PRO A 75 -18.51 9.77 -4.95
CA PRO A 75 -19.08 8.44 -5.05
C PRO A 75 -18.54 7.55 -3.93
N SER A 76 -19.40 6.73 -3.32
CA SER A 76 -18.99 5.73 -2.33
C SER A 76 -18.12 4.65 -2.97
N PRO A 77 -17.35 3.87 -2.17
CA PRO A 77 -16.67 2.68 -2.67
C PRO A 77 -17.62 1.75 -3.42
N GLU A 78 -18.82 1.51 -2.90
CA GLU A 78 -19.82 0.63 -3.48
C GLU A 78 -20.32 1.13 -4.85
N LEU A 79 -20.55 2.45 -4.99
CA LEU A 79 -20.94 3.05 -6.27
C LEU A 79 -19.80 2.96 -7.28
N GLN A 80 -18.56 3.20 -6.85
CA GLN A 80 -17.39 3.12 -7.73
C GLN A 80 -17.10 1.67 -8.18
N GLU A 81 -17.23 0.70 -7.28
CA GLU A 81 -17.15 -0.72 -7.60
C GLU A 81 -18.21 -1.12 -8.63
N TRP A 82 -19.45 -0.66 -8.44
CA TRP A 82 -20.53 -0.92 -9.38
C TRP A 82 -20.25 -0.32 -10.77
N ARG A 83 -19.66 0.88 -10.85
CA ARG A 83 -19.23 1.50 -12.12
C ARG A 83 -18.17 0.68 -12.84
N ILE A 84 -17.13 0.27 -12.12
CA ILE A 84 -16.04 -0.56 -12.67
C ILE A 84 -16.62 -1.88 -13.20
N ALA A 85 -17.48 -2.54 -12.42
CA ALA A 85 -18.10 -3.80 -12.82
C ALA A 85 -19.02 -3.64 -14.05
N THR A 86 -19.82 -2.57 -14.10
CA THR A 86 -20.73 -2.30 -15.21
C THR A 86 -19.95 -2.00 -16.50
N ASN A 87 -18.93 -1.13 -16.43
CA ASN A 87 -18.07 -0.81 -17.57
C ASN A 87 -17.35 -2.06 -18.10
N ALA A 88 -16.86 -2.94 -17.22
CA ALA A 88 -16.22 -4.19 -17.63
C ALA A 88 -17.20 -5.13 -18.37
N ILE A 89 -18.47 -5.17 -17.94
CA ILE A 89 -19.51 -5.95 -18.61
C ILE A 89 -19.83 -5.36 -19.99
N GLU A 90 -19.93 -4.03 -20.11
CA GLU A 90 -20.20 -3.36 -21.39
C GLU A 90 -19.06 -3.58 -22.39
N GLN A 91 -17.80 -3.39 -21.97
CA GLN A 91 -16.64 -3.68 -22.80
C GLN A 91 -16.57 -5.16 -23.24
N ALA A 92 -16.97 -6.09 -22.37
CA ALA A 92 -17.04 -7.51 -22.71
C ALA A 92 -18.19 -7.85 -23.68
N ARG A 93 -19.25 -7.03 -23.72
CA ARG A 93 -20.36 -7.17 -24.68
C ARG A 93 -19.97 -6.62 -26.05
N ASP A 94 -19.32 -5.47 -26.09
CA ASP A 94 -18.86 -4.84 -27.33
C ASP A 94 -17.68 -5.58 -27.96
N GLY A 95 -16.81 -6.20 -27.13
CA GLY A 95 -15.72 -7.06 -27.58
C GLY A 95 -16.15 -8.44 -28.11
N ASN A 96 -17.45 -8.78 -28.06
CA ASN A 96 -17.96 -10.08 -28.50
C ASN A 96 -19.07 -9.96 -29.56
N ALA A 97 -18.89 -9.02 -30.49
CA ALA A 97 -19.63 -8.99 -31.75
C ALA A 97 -19.05 -9.98 -32.79
N ASN A 98 -18.94 -11.27 -32.44
CA ASN A 98 -19.00 -12.34 -33.45
C ASN A 98 -19.36 -13.73 -32.85
N CYS A 99 -20.59 -14.16 -33.16
CA CYS A 99 -21.09 -15.54 -33.28
C CYS A 99 -21.13 -16.49 -32.06
N GLY A 100 -22.33 -16.97 -31.74
CA GLY A 100 -22.54 -18.26 -31.04
C GLY A 100 -23.78 -18.33 -30.15
N VAL A 101 -24.92 -18.66 -30.76
CA VAL A 101 -26.17 -19.02 -30.07
C VAL A 101 -25.92 -20.21 -29.14
N PHE A 102 -25.81 -20.03 -27.82
CA PHE A 102 -26.21 -21.02 -26.79
C PHE A 102 -26.29 -20.32 -25.42
N GLY A 103 -27.51 -20.18 -24.90
CA GLY A 103 -27.77 -19.55 -23.61
C GLY A 103 -27.19 -20.35 -22.43
N ARG A 104 -26.52 -19.65 -21.52
CA ARG A 104 -26.42 -20.07 -20.12
C ARG A 104 -26.81 -18.90 -19.24
N LYS A 105 -27.94 -19.04 -18.52
CA LYS A 105 -28.33 -18.13 -17.44
C LYS A 105 -27.18 -18.07 -16.43
N ARG A 106 -26.44 -16.96 -16.39
CA ARG A 106 -25.45 -16.71 -15.34
C ARG A 106 -26.19 -16.37 -14.06
N LYS A 107 -26.03 -17.25 -13.06
CA LYS A 107 -26.54 -17.11 -11.70
C LYS A 107 -25.85 -15.91 -11.06
N VAL A 108 -26.62 -14.91 -10.64
CA VAL A 108 -26.12 -13.80 -9.82
C VAL A 108 -25.69 -14.39 -8.48
N MET A 109 -24.39 -14.51 -8.25
CA MET A 109 -23.82 -15.00 -7.00
C MET A 109 -23.78 -13.84 -6.01
N ARG A 110 -24.82 -13.74 -5.18
CA ARG A 110 -24.80 -12.96 -3.93
C ARG A 110 -24.12 -13.82 -2.86
N ASP A 111 -22.80 -13.85 -2.84
CA ASP A 111 -22.08 -14.47 -1.72
C ASP A 111 -21.48 -13.40 -0.83
N LYS A 112 -21.93 -13.46 0.44
CA LYS A 112 -21.56 -12.57 1.53
C LYS A 112 -20.13 -12.86 1.98
N TYR A 113 -19.44 -11.78 2.35
CA TYR A 113 -18.10 -11.69 2.95
C TYR A 113 -17.68 -12.89 3.81
N LEU A 114 -16.66 -13.63 3.38
CA LEU A 114 -15.89 -14.56 4.21
C LEU A 114 -14.40 -14.25 4.04
N ALA A 115 -13.78 -13.77 5.12
CA ALA A 115 -12.42 -13.21 5.18
C ALA A 115 -11.27 -14.23 4.95
N LYS A 116 -11.52 -15.38 4.30
CA LYS A 116 -10.54 -16.48 4.15
C LYS A 116 -9.93 -16.65 2.75
N HIS A 117 -10.23 -15.75 1.81
CA HIS A 117 -9.75 -15.81 0.42
C HIS A 117 -8.93 -14.59 0.01
N ASN A 118 -7.77 -14.35 0.63
CA ASN A 118 -6.85 -13.28 0.20
C ASN A 118 -6.41 -13.39 -1.27
N ALA A 119 -6.35 -14.59 -1.84
CA ALA A 119 -5.98 -14.80 -3.25
C ALA A 119 -7.06 -14.36 -4.27
N VAL A 120 -8.31 -14.17 -3.84
CA VAL A 120 -9.39 -13.66 -4.71
C VAL A 120 -9.37 -12.12 -4.74
N PHE A 121 -8.86 -11.48 -3.68
CA PHE A 121 -8.72 -10.02 -3.63
C PHE A 121 -7.57 -9.49 -4.50
N ASP A 122 -6.60 -10.33 -4.89
CA ASP A 122 -5.58 -9.98 -5.89
C ASP A 122 -6.19 -9.79 -7.30
N GLN A 123 -7.43 -10.24 -7.55
CA GLN A 123 -8.06 -10.15 -8.89
C GLN A 123 -8.97 -8.94 -9.09
N LEU A 124 -9.34 -8.24 -8.02
CA LEU A 124 -10.04 -6.98 -8.12
C LEU A 124 -9.26 -5.98 -7.27
N ASP A 125 -8.17 -5.45 -7.84
CA ASP A 125 -7.63 -4.15 -7.45
C ASP A 125 -8.75 -3.11 -7.59
N LEU A 126 -9.64 -3.03 -6.59
CA LEU A 126 -10.74 -2.09 -6.59
C LEU A 126 -10.16 -0.72 -6.30
N VAL A 127 -9.94 0.01 -7.38
CA VAL A 127 -9.40 1.36 -7.39
C VAL A 127 -10.48 2.34 -6.92
N THR A 128 -10.75 2.34 -5.61
CA THR A 128 -11.69 3.27 -4.96
C THR A 128 -10.90 4.28 -4.11
N TYR A 129 -10.69 3.97 -2.85
CA TYR A 129 -10.07 4.85 -1.87
C TYR A 129 -9.15 4.04 -0.94
N GLU A 130 -8.05 4.65 -0.52
CA GLU A 130 -7.18 4.12 0.52
C GLU A 130 -7.37 4.95 1.78
N GLU A 131 -7.83 4.36 2.89
CA GLU A 131 -7.89 5.09 4.16
C GLU A 131 -6.49 5.53 4.59
N VAL A 132 -6.37 6.81 4.95
CA VAL A 132 -5.10 7.39 5.38
C VAL A 132 -5.26 8.04 6.74
N ILE A 133 -4.14 8.08 7.47
CA ILE A 133 -4.02 8.85 8.69
C ILE A 133 -2.94 9.89 8.51
N ARG A 134 -3.20 11.08 9.05
CA ARG A 134 -2.19 12.11 9.14
C ARG A 134 -1.26 11.81 10.30
N LEU A 135 0.05 11.81 10.06
CA LEU A 135 1.05 11.74 11.14
C LEU A 135 1.48 13.18 11.52
N PRO A 136 1.51 13.53 12.83
CA PRO A 136 1.92 14.86 13.30
C PRO A 136 3.39 15.14 12.99
N GLU A 137 4.24 14.12 13.10
CA GLU A 137 5.63 14.12 12.65
C GLU A 137 5.81 12.93 11.71
N PHE A 138 6.06 13.21 10.43
CA PHE A 138 6.23 12.17 9.43
C PHE A 138 7.72 11.95 9.15
N HIS A 139 8.23 10.79 9.56
CA HIS A 139 9.54 10.31 9.17
C HIS A 139 9.39 8.97 8.44
N ARG A 140 10.04 8.85 7.29
CA ARG A 140 10.16 7.55 6.60
C ARG A 140 11.02 6.66 7.47
N LYS A 141 10.50 5.50 7.85
CA LYS A 141 11.23 4.55 8.70
C LYS A 141 11.88 3.45 7.88
N THR A 142 11.37 3.17 6.69
CA THR A 142 11.95 2.18 5.78
C THR A 142 12.09 2.74 4.37
N LEU A 143 13.17 2.37 3.68
CA LEU A 143 13.39 2.59 2.26
C LEU A 143 13.30 1.25 1.55
N VAL A 144 12.33 1.08 0.65
CA VAL A 144 12.11 -0.15 -0.10
C VAL A 144 12.59 0.05 -1.53
N LEU A 145 13.59 -0.74 -1.93
CA LEU A 145 14.16 -0.75 -3.27
C LEU A 145 13.55 -1.90 -4.08
N LEU A 146 12.72 -1.56 -5.05
CA LEU A 146 12.13 -2.49 -6.01
C LEU A 146 12.79 -2.34 -7.38
N GLY A 147 12.73 -3.39 -8.19
CA GLY A 147 13.33 -3.43 -9.52
C GLY A 147 13.73 -4.84 -9.93
N ALA A 148 14.00 -5.05 -11.21
CA ALA A 148 14.36 -6.37 -11.73
C ALA A 148 15.65 -6.94 -11.08
N HIS A 149 15.88 -8.24 -11.21
CA HIS A 149 17.14 -8.82 -10.76
C HIS A 149 18.31 -8.21 -11.54
N GLY A 150 19.36 -7.81 -10.82
CA GLY A 150 20.58 -7.24 -11.43
C GLY A 150 20.59 -5.72 -11.65
N VAL A 151 19.49 -4.98 -11.42
CA VAL A 151 19.44 -3.51 -11.63
C VAL A 151 20.29 -2.67 -10.66
N GLY A 152 21.00 -3.32 -9.73
CA GLY A 152 21.90 -2.62 -8.79
C GLY A 152 21.30 -2.30 -7.42
N ARG A 153 20.12 -2.84 -7.06
CA ARG A 153 19.48 -2.65 -5.73
C ARG A 153 20.45 -2.91 -4.57
N ARG A 154 21.18 -4.02 -4.62
CA ARG A 154 22.19 -4.39 -3.63
C ARG A 154 23.34 -3.38 -3.55
N HIS A 155 23.76 -2.84 -4.69
CA HIS A 155 24.81 -1.83 -4.75
C HIS A 155 24.34 -0.53 -4.08
N ILE A 156 23.15 -0.03 -4.44
CA ILE A 156 22.56 1.18 -3.83
C ILE A 156 22.42 1.00 -2.31
N LYS A 157 21.88 -0.14 -1.87
CA LYS A 157 21.76 -0.48 -0.44
C LYS A 157 23.10 -0.40 0.28
N ASN A 158 24.11 -1.10 -0.23
CA ASN A 158 25.44 -1.11 0.40
C ASN A 158 26.06 0.28 0.44
N THR A 159 25.96 1.03 -0.66
CA THR A 159 26.48 2.40 -0.74
C THR A 159 25.81 3.33 0.27
N LEU A 160 24.49 3.25 0.46
CA LEU A 160 23.77 4.07 1.46
C LEU A 160 24.23 3.76 2.89
N ILE A 161 24.34 2.47 3.23
CA ILE A 161 24.72 2.04 4.58
C ILE A 161 26.18 2.40 4.90
N THR A 162 27.08 2.21 3.93
CA THR A 162 28.51 2.55 4.12
C THR A 162 28.74 4.06 4.15
N SER A 163 28.05 4.83 3.30
CA SER A 163 28.24 6.29 3.23
C SER A 163 27.58 7.03 4.39
N GLN A 164 26.45 6.54 4.91
CA GLN A 164 25.70 7.20 5.98
C GLN A 164 25.22 6.20 7.05
N PRO A 165 26.15 5.55 7.80
CA PRO A 165 25.83 4.52 8.79
C PRO A 165 25.02 5.04 10.00
N LYS A 166 25.00 6.37 10.21
CA LYS A 166 24.18 7.02 11.24
C LYS A 166 22.74 7.25 10.83
N HIS A 167 22.38 6.97 9.57
CA HIS A 167 21.04 7.19 9.03
C HIS A 167 20.40 5.91 8.48
N PHE A 168 21.20 4.98 7.96
CA PHE A 168 20.70 3.78 7.30
C PHE A 168 21.25 2.50 7.94
N ALA A 169 20.39 1.48 8.01
CA ALA A 169 20.78 0.12 8.36
C ALA A 169 20.03 -0.90 7.51
N TYR A 170 20.62 -2.08 7.35
CA TYR A 170 19.98 -3.23 6.71
C TYR A 170 19.48 -4.19 7.79
N PRO A 171 18.23 -4.69 7.73
CA PRO A 171 17.80 -5.74 8.63
C PRO A 171 18.56 -7.02 8.33
N ILE A 172 19.30 -7.49 9.32
CA ILE A 172 20.05 -8.74 9.24
C ILE A 172 19.04 -9.90 9.09
N PRO A 173 19.11 -10.68 8.01
CA PRO A 173 18.19 -11.79 7.77
C PRO A 173 18.47 -12.94 8.74
N HIS A 174 17.47 -13.79 8.92
CA HIS A 174 17.57 -15.04 9.67
C HIS A 174 17.78 -16.20 8.70
N THR A 175 18.48 -17.24 9.15
CA THR A 175 18.66 -18.46 8.38
C THR A 175 18.70 -19.71 9.26
N THR A 176 18.22 -20.83 8.73
CA THR A 176 18.37 -22.16 9.33
C THR A 176 19.68 -22.84 8.96
N ARG A 177 20.48 -22.23 8.06
CA ARG A 177 21.80 -22.75 7.71
C ARG A 177 22.71 -22.72 8.94
N LEU A 178 23.57 -23.72 9.10
CA LEU A 178 24.59 -23.68 10.14
C LEU A 178 25.62 -22.57 9.89
N PRO A 179 26.07 -21.85 10.93
CA PRO A 179 27.13 -20.86 10.81
C PRO A 179 28.44 -21.51 10.36
N LYS A 180 29.17 -20.85 9.46
CA LYS A 180 30.56 -21.20 9.14
C LYS A 180 31.49 -20.77 10.27
N LYS A 181 32.73 -21.29 10.28
CA LYS A 181 33.71 -21.05 11.35
C LYS A 181 34.03 -19.56 11.58
N ASP A 182 33.90 -18.74 10.55
CA ASP A 182 34.18 -17.30 10.52
C ASP A 182 32.92 -16.43 10.60
N GLU A 183 31.73 -17.04 10.72
CA GLU A 183 30.47 -16.33 10.82
C GLU A 183 30.05 -16.13 12.28
N GLU A 184 29.65 -14.91 12.61
CA GLU A 184 29.14 -14.52 13.93
C GLU A 184 27.63 -14.30 13.85
N ASN A 185 26.90 -14.84 14.83
CA ASN A 185 25.47 -14.63 14.94
C ASN A 185 25.14 -13.15 15.16
N GLY A 186 24.21 -12.61 14.37
CA GLY A 186 23.80 -11.21 14.45
C GLY A 186 24.72 -10.23 13.74
N LYS A 187 25.61 -10.71 12.87
CA LYS A 187 26.45 -9.88 11.99
C LYS A 187 25.95 -9.87 10.55
N ASN A 188 26.02 -11.02 9.89
CA ASN A 188 25.52 -11.19 8.51
C ASN A 188 24.18 -11.93 8.49
N TYR A 189 23.98 -12.83 9.45
CA TYR A 189 22.76 -13.59 9.64
C TYR A 189 22.47 -13.79 11.13
N TYR A 190 21.20 -13.90 11.47
CA TYR A 190 20.78 -14.57 12.69
C TYR A 190 20.57 -16.06 12.40
N PHE A 191 21.35 -16.92 13.05
CA PHE A 191 21.27 -18.36 12.89
C PHE A 191 20.24 -18.91 13.87
N VAL A 192 19.16 -19.49 13.34
CA VAL A 192 18.02 -20.02 14.11
C VAL A 192 17.77 -21.47 13.75
N THR A 193 17.04 -22.20 14.59
CA THR A 193 16.66 -23.58 14.26
C THR A 193 15.52 -23.60 13.24
N HIS A 194 15.39 -24.71 12.52
CA HIS A 194 14.27 -24.91 11.59
C HIS A 194 12.91 -24.86 12.31
N GLU A 195 12.80 -25.45 13.49
CA GLU A 195 11.59 -25.44 14.30
C GLU A 195 11.19 -24.03 14.75
N GLU A 196 12.16 -23.23 15.20
CA GLU A 196 11.93 -21.82 15.55
C GLU A 196 11.42 -21.04 14.34
N MET A 197 12.12 -21.14 13.20
CA MET A 197 11.74 -20.40 12.00
C MET A 197 10.34 -20.78 11.51
N MET A 198 9.99 -22.07 11.52
CA MET A 198 8.66 -22.54 11.11
C MET A 198 7.55 -22.05 12.04
N ARG A 199 7.79 -22.02 13.35
CA ARG A 199 6.84 -21.47 14.33
C ARG A 199 6.61 -19.98 14.10
N ASP A 200 7.68 -19.22 13.92
CA ASP A 200 7.64 -17.77 13.72
C ASP A 200 6.98 -17.41 12.37
N ILE A 201 7.19 -18.22 11.33
CA ILE A 201 6.46 -18.11 10.05
C ILE A 201 4.95 -18.34 10.26
N ALA A 202 4.57 -19.38 11.02
CA ALA A 202 3.15 -19.65 11.33
C ALA A 202 2.49 -18.51 12.13
N ASN A 203 3.28 -17.76 12.90
CA ASN A 203 2.86 -16.58 13.65
C ASN A 203 2.87 -15.28 12.82
N ASN A 204 3.20 -15.33 11.52
CA ASN A 204 3.32 -14.16 10.63
C ASN A 204 4.40 -13.14 11.08
N GLU A 205 5.52 -13.62 11.64
CA GLU A 205 6.60 -12.76 12.13
C GLU A 205 7.65 -12.41 11.06
N TYR A 206 7.59 -13.06 9.89
CA TYR A 206 8.47 -12.82 8.75
C TYR A 206 7.82 -11.92 7.71
N LEU A 207 8.57 -10.95 7.23
CA LEU A 207 8.19 -10.12 6.08
C LEU A 207 8.20 -10.95 4.79
N GLU A 208 9.31 -11.67 4.58
CA GLU A 208 9.53 -12.58 3.47
C GLU A 208 10.41 -13.72 3.95
N TYR A 209 10.23 -14.89 3.33
CA TYR A 209 11.03 -16.07 3.58
C TYR A 209 11.08 -16.95 2.32
N GLY A 210 12.13 -17.74 2.20
CA GLY A 210 12.33 -18.66 1.09
C GLY A 210 13.39 -19.72 1.42
N THR A 211 13.52 -20.70 0.53
CA THR A 211 14.48 -21.79 0.67
C THR A 211 15.57 -21.67 -0.39
N HIS A 212 16.83 -21.85 0.02
CA HIS A 212 17.99 -21.87 -0.85
C HIS A 212 19.01 -22.88 -0.31
N ASP A 213 19.49 -23.78 -1.16
CA ASP A 213 20.42 -24.87 -0.79
C ASP A 213 20.00 -25.63 0.48
N ASP A 214 18.74 -26.09 0.51
CA ASP A 214 18.11 -26.81 1.64
C ASP A 214 18.04 -26.06 2.99
N ALA A 215 18.46 -24.80 3.03
CA ALA A 215 18.30 -23.91 4.18
C ALA A 215 17.23 -22.86 3.92
N MET A 216 16.52 -22.47 4.97
CA MET A 216 15.56 -21.37 4.91
C MET A 216 16.26 -20.05 5.23
N TYR A 217 15.78 -18.99 4.59
CA TYR A 217 16.21 -17.61 4.81
C TYR A 217 14.98 -16.72 4.91
N GLY A 218 15.04 -15.68 5.74
CA GLY A 218 13.94 -14.73 5.84
C GLY A 218 14.25 -13.49 6.63
N THR A 219 13.47 -12.43 6.41
CA THR A 219 13.61 -11.16 7.10
C THR A 219 12.50 -11.04 8.14
N LYS A 220 12.84 -11.13 9.44
CA LYS A 220 11.85 -10.93 10.53
C LYS A 220 11.41 -9.47 10.61
N LEU A 221 10.13 -9.23 10.84
CA LEU A 221 9.56 -7.88 11.06
C LEU A 221 10.20 -7.20 12.27
N GLU A 222 10.52 -7.97 13.31
CA GLU A 222 11.15 -7.44 14.53
C GLU A 222 12.54 -6.83 14.27
N THR A 223 13.31 -7.38 13.33
CA THR A 223 14.60 -6.80 12.94
C THR A 223 14.44 -5.41 12.34
N ILE A 224 13.38 -5.20 11.55
CA ILE A 224 13.05 -3.89 10.98
C ILE A 224 12.59 -2.94 12.10
N ARG A 225 11.76 -3.41 13.04
CA ARG A 225 11.33 -2.62 14.20
C ARG A 225 12.50 -2.16 15.06
N ASN A 226 13.48 -3.04 15.29
CA ASN A 226 14.70 -2.70 16.03
C ASN A 226 15.46 -1.53 15.39
N ILE A 227 15.62 -1.53 14.07
CA ILE A 227 16.25 -0.44 13.32
C ILE A 227 15.45 0.86 13.50
N ASN A 228 14.13 0.79 13.34
CA ASN A 228 13.26 1.95 13.47
C ASN A 228 13.30 2.55 14.90
N ARG A 229 13.41 1.72 15.95
CA ARG A 229 13.56 2.19 17.35
C ARG A 229 14.87 2.91 17.59
N GLN A 230 15.91 2.61 16.82
CA GLN A 230 17.20 3.29 16.85
C GLN A 230 17.19 4.60 16.04
N SER A 231 16.02 5.02 15.53
CA SER A 231 15.87 6.20 14.65
C SER A 231 16.69 6.11 13.36
N LEU A 232 17.02 4.90 12.92
CA LEU A 232 17.63 4.61 11.63
C LEU A 232 16.56 4.23 10.62
N MET A 233 16.81 4.50 9.35
CA MET A 233 15.95 4.06 8.25
C MET A 233 16.38 2.67 7.78
N GLY A 234 15.48 1.70 7.85
CA GLY A 234 15.71 0.34 7.34
C GLY A 234 15.69 0.29 5.81
N VAL A 235 16.82 -0.04 5.18
CA VAL A 235 16.92 -0.19 3.72
C VAL A 235 16.62 -1.64 3.34
N LEU A 236 15.60 -1.87 2.52
CA LEU A 236 15.05 -3.19 2.18
C LEU A 236 15.13 -3.41 0.66
N ASP A 237 15.76 -4.50 0.23
CA ASP A 237 15.81 -4.97 -1.17
C ASP A 237 14.92 -6.20 -1.39
N VAL A 238 13.67 -6.09 -0.91
CA VAL A 238 12.63 -7.13 -0.89
C VAL A 238 11.87 -7.26 -2.22
N GLU A 239 11.02 -8.28 -2.35
CA GLU A 239 10.11 -8.43 -3.49
C GLU A 239 8.85 -7.53 -3.37
N PRO A 240 8.15 -7.20 -4.48
CA PRO A 240 6.96 -6.34 -4.44
C PRO A 240 5.86 -6.83 -3.50
N GLN A 241 5.71 -8.15 -3.30
CA GLN A 241 4.72 -8.73 -2.40
C GLN A 241 4.90 -8.27 -0.93
N ALA A 242 6.14 -7.95 -0.52
CA ALA A 242 6.45 -7.44 0.82
C ALA A 242 5.77 -6.09 1.11
N LEU A 243 5.42 -5.30 0.08
CA LEU A 243 4.72 -4.03 0.26
C LEU A 243 3.34 -4.19 0.91
N LYS A 244 2.68 -5.34 0.72
CA LYS A 244 1.37 -5.62 1.35
C LYS A 244 1.45 -5.60 2.88
N VAL A 245 2.62 -5.95 3.44
CA VAL A 245 2.89 -5.94 4.88
C VAL A 245 3.51 -4.61 5.32
N LEU A 246 4.41 -4.04 4.50
CA LEU A 246 5.14 -2.82 4.87
C LEU A 246 4.32 -1.54 4.75
N ARG A 247 3.26 -1.49 3.94
CA ARG A 247 2.50 -0.25 3.70
C ARG A 247 1.58 0.12 4.86
N THR A 248 2.17 0.38 6.02
CA THR A 248 1.50 0.77 7.27
C THR A 248 2.22 1.96 7.90
N ALA A 249 1.56 2.66 8.84
CA ALA A 249 2.19 3.74 9.61
C ALA A 249 3.36 3.26 10.50
N GLU A 250 3.39 1.96 10.82
CA GLU A 250 4.45 1.35 11.61
C GLU A 250 5.79 1.42 10.88
N PHE A 251 5.82 1.04 9.59
CA PHE A 251 7.03 0.98 8.77
C PHE A 251 7.20 2.19 7.84
N ALA A 252 6.13 2.93 7.56
CA ALA A 252 6.10 4.17 6.76
C ALA A 252 7.06 4.14 5.55
N PRO A 253 6.91 3.17 4.63
CA PRO A 253 7.91 2.89 3.61
C PRO A 253 8.00 4.01 2.59
N TYR A 254 9.23 4.35 2.18
CA TYR A 254 9.51 5.09 0.97
C TYR A 254 9.88 4.09 -0.13
N VAL A 255 9.05 3.95 -1.15
CA VAL A 255 9.24 2.94 -2.19
C VAL A 255 9.90 3.60 -3.40
N VAL A 256 11.04 3.06 -3.82
CA VAL A 256 11.77 3.48 -5.02
C VAL A 256 11.82 2.29 -5.98
N PHE A 257 11.25 2.48 -7.16
CA PHE A 257 11.38 1.53 -8.27
C PHE A 257 12.54 1.97 -9.16
N ILE A 258 13.49 1.06 -9.37
CA ILE A 258 14.74 1.28 -10.13
C ILE A 258 14.62 0.59 -11.49
#